data_AF-A0A931MB07-F1
#
_entry.id   AF-A0A931MB07-F1
#
_cell.length_a   1.000
_cell.length_b   1.000
_cell.length_c   1.000
_cell.angle_alpha   90.00
_cell.angle_beta   90.00
_cell.angle_gamma   90.00
#
_symmetry.space_group_name_H-M   'P 1'
#
loop_
_entity.id
_entity.type
_entity.pdbx_description
1 polymer ?
#
loop_
_entity_poly.entity_id
_entity_poly.type
_entity_poly.pdbx_seq_one_letter_code
_entity_poly.pdbx_strand_id
1 'polypeptide(L)'
;MRKNAIFGMALGMMLLFVISAKSAAQQKPQEVSSCLECHGNTAKMKEMGFSQFAVTQQEVEKQTKMPASCTDCHLGNPKDAVKDGAHKGLLRLYYVKLKGFQAVTRDKLEKFKPESLEPRGKNPVVELLPMVEKDGKPVKDPAALTILYHDKNPETLSHNYPVQEKTCGVCHPKQVEEFKKAAMGHNAKQSQYKTWTAKKRGPHNCGLWFVDNSEEIAKNTKVPYTKEMASINQKACNQCHAGCLDCHYTPKKKDPNDPSAGSHTFTKKIAPQTCYGGGRGSLCHAGPEDRRRGAGYIAGDYSNPKGLTPDIHYSKGLSCIDCHNTPATDKKLLHGQVKRQASCAKCHNNEIKAAAKSVHKKVSCEACHIQDVGGYTATFWGPGKVAGVNTPFKKYNAYYGVMKEPILIKDQKGRWIPVKPYAMAAMNQKSAGGLKPGLAWRWPINLPDLERTDDAYAFVGLLKGMPENDNALAWIQMDKMSHKYGRSRNCESCHTKDGEQRQEVLWKYTDQGAEPFEGKHTVVANKKGLSIKNMQATTEIKVKEGWKIEDFAPWYYLKDKWHVKGNFSIPPVKKKVAYKKESSKYEDITKAGEAYHK
;
A
#
# COMPACT_ATOMS: atom_id res chain seq x y z
N MET A 1 54.42 4.03 54.43
CA MET A 1 53.28 3.34 53.80
C MET A 1 51.90 3.70 54.37
N ARG A 2 51.67 4.93 54.89
CA ARG A 2 50.35 5.35 55.46
C ARG A 2 49.69 6.56 54.80
N LYS A 3 50.33 7.24 53.84
CA LYS A 3 49.76 8.41 53.13
C LYS A 3 49.08 8.09 51.79
N ASN A 4 49.33 6.91 51.20
CA ASN A 4 48.76 6.54 49.89
C ASN A 4 47.44 5.76 49.99
N ALA A 5 47.05 5.30 51.19
CA ALA A 5 45.78 4.58 51.38
C ALA A 5 44.58 5.54 51.56
N ILE A 6 44.81 6.74 52.08
CA ILE A 6 43.74 7.71 52.38
C ILE A 6 43.27 8.44 51.10
N PHE A 7 44.16 8.66 50.13
CA PHE A 7 43.80 9.29 48.85
C PHE A 7 43.03 8.36 47.90
N GLY A 8 43.25 7.04 47.97
CA GLY A 8 42.52 6.06 47.15
C GLY A 8 41.06 5.86 47.58
N MET A 9 40.77 5.96 48.88
CA MET A 9 39.42 5.78 49.42
C MET A 9 38.51 6.99 49.14
N ALA A 10 39.06 8.21 49.18
CA ALA A 10 38.31 9.43 48.85
C ALA A 10 37.94 9.53 47.36
N LEU A 11 38.83 9.08 46.46
CA LEU A 11 38.56 9.07 45.02
C LEU A 11 37.57 7.95 44.62
N GLY A 12 37.60 6.81 45.30
CA GLY A 12 36.66 5.70 45.10
C GLY A 12 35.23 6.03 45.53
N MET A 13 35.04 6.75 46.65
CA MET A 13 33.72 7.20 47.09
C MET A 13 33.15 8.34 46.22
N MET A 14 33.99 9.24 45.69
CA MET A 14 33.53 10.26 44.75
C MET A 14 33.11 9.66 43.39
N LEU A 15 33.82 8.65 42.88
CA LEU A 15 33.40 7.95 41.66
C LEU A 15 32.12 7.11 41.86
N LEU A 16 31.90 6.52 43.04
CA LEU A 16 30.66 5.81 43.36
C LEU A 16 29.45 6.76 43.51
N PHE A 17 29.65 8.00 43.97
CA PHE A 17 28.62 9.02 43.99
C PHE A 17 28.29 9.58 42.60
N VAL A 18 29.29 9.77 41.73
CA VAL A 18 29.07 10.26 40.35
C VAL A 18 28.47 9.19 39.43
N ILE A 19 28.75 7.89 39.67
CA ILE A 19 28.14 6.78 38.93
C ILE A 19 26.72 6.46 39.45
N SER A 20 26.44 6.64 40.75
CA SER A 20 25.07 6.52 41.27
C SER A 20 24.18 7.71 40.87
N ALA A 21 24.73 8.92 40.75
CA ALA A 21 23.98 10.11 40.32
C ALA A 21 23.63 10.12 38.82
N LYS A 22 24.34 9.36 37.97
CA LYS A 22 23.99 9.23 36.54
C LYS A 22 23.00 8.10 36.23
N SER A 23 22.72 7.21 37.18
CA SER A 23 21.69 6.16 37.04
C SER A 23 20.34 6.58 37.61
N ALA A 24 20.29 7.67 38.36
CA ALA A 24 19.08 8.43 38.61
C ALA A 24 18.84 9.40 37.43
N ALA A 25 18.57 8.85 36.24
CA ALA A 25 17.76 9.62 35.29
C ALA A 25 16.49 9.99 36.07
N GLN A 26 16.31 11.29 36.35
CA GLN A 26 15.13 11.85 37.01
C GLN A 26 13.89 11.16 36.45
N GLN A 27 13.37 10.18 37.20
CA GLN A 27 11.97 9.81 37.07
C GLN A 27 11.25 11.10 37.43
N LYS A 28 10.63 11.75 36.43
CA LYS A 28 9.67 12.82 36.71
C LYS A 28 8.77 12.30 37.84
N PRO A 29 8.52 13.09 38.89
CA PRO A 29 7.56 12.71 39.92
C PRO A 29 6.31 12.22 39.22
N GLN A 30 5.82 11.05 39.62
CA GLN A 30 4.61 10.47 39.09
C GLN A 30 3.47 11.44 39.47
N GLU A 31 3.17 12.40 38.60
CA GLU A 31 2.05 13.30 38.80
C GLU A 31 0.83 12.43 39.03
N VAL A 32 0.12 12.67 40.13
CA VAL A 32 -1.16 12.03 40.43
C VAL A 32 -2.07 12.35 39.25
N SER A 33 -2.25 11.35 38.38
CA SER A 33 -3.00 11.49 37.15
C SER A 33 -4.42 11.03 37.43
N SER A 34 -5.38 11.95 37.35
CA SER A 34 -6.81 11.64 37.47
C SER A 34 -7.26 10.56 36.46
N CYS A 35 -6.51 10.38 35.37
CA CYS A 35 -6.71 9.32 34.40
C CYS A 35 -6.61 7.92 35.05
N LEU A 36 -5.58 7.68 35.88
CA LEU A 36 -5.36 6.37 36.52
C LEU A 36 -6.33 6.11 37.67
N GLU A 37 -6.88 7.14 38.30
CA GLU A 37 -7.94 6.98 39.31
C GLU A 37 -9.21 6.35 38.72
N CYS A 38 -9.47 6.60 37.44
CA CYS A 38 -10.57 5.97 36.70
C CYS A 38 -10.11 4.69 36.00
N HIS A 39 -9.14 4.81 35.08
CA HIS A 39 -8.72 3.71 34.22
C HIS A 39 -7.94 2.61 34.95
N GLY A 40 -7.25 2.93 36.04
CA GLY A 40 -6.59 1.95 36.91
C GLY A 40 -7.55 1.16 37.80
N ASN A 41 -8.81 1.60 37.94
CA ASN A 41 -9.82 0.97 38.77
C ASN A 41 -10.79 0.13 37.92
N THR A 42 -10.53 -1.18 37.84
CA THR A 42 -11.35 -2.12 37.06
C THR A 42 -12.81 -2.15 37.51
N ALA A 43 -13.08 -2.05 38.82
CA ALA A 43 -14.45 -2.05 39.34
C ALA A 43 -15.21 -0.79 38.88
N LYS A 44 -14.59 0.39 39.01
CA LYS A 44 -15.14 1.67 38.54
C LYS A 44 -15.39 1.65 37.02
N MET A 45 -14.45 1.16 36.24
CA MET A 45 -14.64 1.04 34.78
C MET A 45 -15.76 0.07 34.41
N LYS A 46 -15.94 -1.01 35.16
CA LYS A 46 -17.05 -1.95 34.99
C LYS A 46 -18.40 -1.31 35.34
N GLU A 47 -18.48 -0.58 36.45
CA GLU A 47 -19.67 0.17 36.87
C GLU A 47 -20.09 1.21 35.82
N MET A 48 -19.11 1.90 35.23
CA MET A 48 -19.34 2.86 34.15
C MET A 48 -19.70 2.20 32.80
N GLY A 49 -19.70 0.87 32.70
CA GLY A 49 -20.00 0.12 31.46
C GLY A 49 -18.85 0.06 30.45
N PHE A 50 -17.62 0.37 30.87
CA PHE A 50 -16.43 0.48 30.03
C PHE A 50 -15.23 -0.37 30.53
N SER A 51 -15.50 -1.57 31.06
CA SER A 51 -14.49 -2.48 31.61
C SER A 51 -13.26 -2.73 30.70
N GLN A 52 -13.46 -2.70 29.38
CA GLN A 52 -12.44 -2.85 28.34
C GLN A 52 -11.40 -1.73 28.29
N PHE A 53 -11.64 -0.60 28.97
CA PHE A 53 -10.69 0.51 29.08
C PHE A 53 -9.99 0.55 30.44
N ALA A 54 -10.17 -0.49 31.27
CA ALA A 54 -9.40 -0.66 32.49
C ALA A 54 -7.94 -1.05 32.15
N VAL A 55 -7.00 -0.22 32.57
CA VAL A 55 -5.56 -0.41 32.35
C VAL A 55 -4.78 0.09 33.56
N THR A 56 -3.76 -0.68 33.94
CA THR A 56 -2.82 -0.28 34.98
C THR A 56 -1.62 0.43 34.37
N GLN A 57 -0.96 1.30 35.15
CA GLN A 57 0.28 1.93 34.74
C GLN A 57 1.35 0.88 34.36
N GLN A 58 1.45 -0.21 35.13
CA GLN A 58 2.40 -1.29 34.87
C GLN A 58 2.15 -1.98 33.52
N GLU A 59 0.89 -2.21 33.14
CA GLU A 59 0.54 -2.75 31.83
C GLU A 59 0.97 -1.79 30.72
N VAL A 60 0.66 -0.49 30.85
CA VAL A 60 1.03 0.51 29.85
C VAL A 60 2.55 0.58 29.68
N GLU A 61 3.32 0.61 30.77
CA GLU A 61 4.78 0.61 30.72
C GLU A 61 5.35 -0.63 30.04
N LYS A 62 4.82 -1.82 30.36
CA LYS A 62 5.27 -3.09 29.76
C LYS A 62 4.90 -3.21 28.27
N GLN A 63 3.73 -2.71 27.88
CA GLN A 63 3.25 -2.75 26.50
C GLN A 63 3.96 -1.72 25.62
N THR A 64 4.10 -0.48 26.10
CA THR A 64 4.70 0.62 25.35
C THR A 64 6.22 0.53 25.29
N LYS A 65 6.84 0.12 26.40
CA LYS A 65 8.30 0.16 26.61
C LYS A 65 8.87 1.57 26.44
N MET A 66 8.07 2.58 26.76
CA MET A 66 8.42 4.00 26.68
C MET A 66 8.19 4.66 28.04
N PRO A 67 9.07 5.58 28.48
CA PRO A 67 8.85 6.37 29.69
C PRO A 67 7.89 7.54 29.38
N ALA A 68 6.66 7.22 28.95
CA ALA A 68 5.64 8.18 28.56
C ALA A 68 4.42 8.09 29.50
N SER A 69 3.87 9.24 29.86
CA SER A 69 2.61 9.34 30.60
C SER A 69 1.40 9.19 29.67
N CYS A 70 0.22 8.96 30.25
CA CYS A 70 -1.05 8.93 29.49
C CYS A 70 -1.24 10.21 28.66
N THR A 71 -0.88 11.37 29.22
CA THR A 71 -1.06 12.67 28.60
C THR A 71 -0.05 12.96 27.50
N ASP A 72 1.14 12.37 27.55
CA ASP A 72 2.14 12.50 26.47
C ASP A 72 1.63 11.86 25.17
N CYS A 73 0.80 10.82 25.24
CA CYS A 73 0.25 10.14 24.08
C CYS A 73 -1.18 10.56 23.73
N HIS A 74 -1.99 10.96 24.72
CA HIS A 74 -3.42 11.20 24.53
C HIS A 74 -3.87 12.66 24.70
N LEU A 75 -3.05 13.58 25.21
CA LEU A 75 -3.35 15.02 25.37
C LEU A 75 -4.60 15.37 26.21
N GLY A 76 -5.07 14.48 27.08
CA GLY A 76 -6.13 14.77 28.05
C GLY A 76 -5.66 15.69 29.19
N ASN A 77 -6.58 16.12 30.06
CA ASN A 77 -6.28 16.92 31.24
C ASN A 77 -6.10 16.02 32.48
N PRO A 78 -4.86 15.85 33.00
CA PRO A 78 -4.60 14.94 34.12
C PRO A 78 -5.01 15.51 35.49
N LYS A 79 -5.40 16.79 35.53
CA LYS A 79 -5.73 17.51 36.78
C LYS A 79 -7.23 17.56 37.08
N ASP A 80 -8.05 17.07 36.17
CA ASP A 80 -9.51 17.08 36.31
C ASP A 80 -10.00 15.66 36.46
N ALA A 81 -10.69 15.36 37.56
CA ALA A 81 -11.24 14.04 37.86
C ALA A 81 -12.63 13.80 37.26
N VAL A 82 -13.25 14.84 36.69
CA VAL A 82 -14.53 14.72 36.00
C VAL A 82 -14.27 14.27 34.56
N LYS A 83 -15.02 13.25 34.11
CA LYS A 83 -14.87 12.63 32.78
C LYS A 83 -14.71 13.65 31.64
N ASP A 84 -15.61 14.63 31.54
CA ASP A 84 -15.61 15.58 30.43
C ASP A 84 -14.44 16.55 30.51
N GLY A 85 -14.06 16.94 31.73
CA GLY A 85 -12.89 17.77 31.99
C GLY A 85 -11.58 17.05 31.70
N ALA A 86 -11.44 15.81 32.18
CA ALA A 86 -10.30 14.93 31.91
C ALA A 86 -10.11 14.65 30.42
N HIS A 87 -11.22 14.50 29.68
CA HIS A 87 -11.22 14.20 28.25
C HIS A 87 -11.17 15.44 27.35
N LYS A 88 -11.08 16.65 27.90
CA LYS A 88 -10.94 17.87 27.12
C LYS A 88 -9.62 17.84 26.33
N GLY A 89 -9.71 17.91 25.00
CA GLY A 89 -8.55 17.82 24.11
C GLY A 89 -8.02 16.40 23.86
N LEU A 90 -8.67 15.37 24.42
CA LEU A 90 -8.24 13.98 24.31
C LEU A 90 -8.21 13.52 22.85
N LEU A 91 -7.06 12.98 22.45
CA LEU A 91 -6.85 12.29 21.20
C LEU A 91 -7.58 10.95 21.18
N ARG A 92 -8.34 10.72 20.10
CA ARG A 92 -9.21 9.55 19.94
C ARG A 92 -8.89 8.80 18.67
N LEU A 93 -9.20 7.51 18.69
CA LEU A 93 -9.35 6.72 17.47
C LEU A 93 -10.66 7.09 16.79
N TYR A 94 -10.63 7.18 15.46
CA TYR A 94 -11.80 7.48 14.65
C TYR A 94 -12.20 6.28 13.79
N TYR A 95 -13.50 6.07 13.66
CA TYR A 95 -14.09 5.19 12.65
C TYR A 95 -14.45 6.00 11.43
N VAL A 96 -14.06 5.55 10.25
CA VAL A 96 -14.43 6.21 8.99
C VAL A 96 -15.66 5.53 8.42
N LYS A 97 -16.76 6.26 8.33
CA LYS A 97 -17.98 5.79 7.66
C LYS A 97 -17.74 5.65 6.15
N LEU A 98 -18.29 4.61 5.55
CA LEU A 98 -18.22 4.39 4.10
C LEU A 98 -18.92 5.53 3.32
N LYS A 99 -20.05 6.02 3.82
CA LYS A 99 -20.76 7.19 3.28
C LYS A 99 -20.14 8.48 3.83
N GLY A 100 -19.90 9.45 2.95
CA GLY A 100 -19.28 10.75 3.24
C GLY A 100 -17.81 10.72 3.68
N PHE A 101 -17.22 9.53 3.89
CA PHE A 101 -15.91 9.39 4.53
C PHE A 101 -15.81 10.17 5.86
N GLN A 102 -16.90 10.20 6.61
CA GLN A 102 -16.97 10.93 7.87
C GLN A 102 -16.19 10.14 8.94
N ALA A 103 -15.18 10.77 9.53
CA ALA A 103 -14.55 10.27 10.74
C ALA A 103 -15.45 10.55 11.94
N VAL A 104 -15.81 9.52 12.69
CA VAL A 104 -16.62 9.61 13.91
C VAL A 104 -15.90 8.95 15.06
N THR A 105 -16.06 9.50 16.26
CA THR A 105 -15.49 8.93 17.47
C THR A 105 -16.28 7.67 17.89
N ARG A 106 -15.64 6.85 18.72
CA ARG A 106 -16.13 5.52 19.08
C ARG A 106 -17.46 5.55 19.84
N ASP A 107 -17.67 6.59 20.64
CA ASP A 107 -18.89 6.87 21.39
C ASP A 107 -20.09 7.22 20.49
N LYS A 108 -19.85 7.59 19.22
CA LYS A 108 -20.90 7.90 18.24
C LYS A 108 -21.27 6.70 17.36
N LEU A 109 -20.79 5.51 17.71
CA LEU A 109 -21.18 4.28 17.05
C LEU A 109 -22.45 3.71 17.68
N GLU A 110 -23.61 4.05 17.11
CA GLU A 110 -24.93 3.61 17.61
C GLU A 110 -25.08 2.08 17.71
N LYS A 111 -24.37 1.33 16.86
CA LYS A 111 -24.47 -0.14 16.77
C LYS A 111 -23.48 -0.91 17.63
N PHE A 112 -22.51 -0.25 18.27
CA PHE A 112 -21.41 -0.92 18.95
C PHE A 112 -21.16 -0.34 20.33
N LYS A 113 -21.02 -1.22 21.32
CA LYS A 113 -20.31 -0.84 22.53
C LYS A 113 -18.83 -0.64 22.17
N PRO A 114 -18.16 0.44 22.63
CA PRO A 114 -16.78 0.68 22.26
C PRO A 114 -15.84 -0.43 22.80
N GLU A 115 -15.44 -1.40 21.98
CA GLU A 115 -14.53 -2.50 22.39
C GLU A 115 -13.04 -2.13 22.43
N SER A 116 -12.23 -2.79 23.26
CA SER A 116 -10.78 -2.59 23.20
C SER A 116 -10.24 -2.80 21.77
N LEU A 117 -9.24 -2.02 21.36
CA LEU A 117 -8.65 -2.19 20.03
C LEU A 117 -7.70 -3.39 20.09
N GLU A 118 -8.22 -4.55 19.70
CA GLU A 118 -7.50 -5.82 19.68
C GLU A 118 -7.81 -6.57 18.37
N PRO A 119 -6.85 -7.36 17.84
CA PRO A 119 -7.09 -8.22 16.69
C PRO A 119 -8.23 -9.23 16.94
N ARG A 120 -9.19 -9.30 16.02
CA ARG A 120 -10.38 -10.16 16.10
C ARG A 120 -10.66 -10.87 14.78
N GLY A 121 -11.20 -12.09 14.87
CA GLY A 121 -11.55 -12.91 13.71
C GLY A 121 -10.35 -13.56 13.05
N LYS A 122 -10.58 -14.20 11.89
CA LYS A 122 -9.55 -14.96 11.14
C LYS A 122 -8.95 -14.22 9.94
N ASN A 123 -9.52 -13.08 9.55
CA ASN A 123 -9.09 -12.34 8.37
C ASN A 123 -8.13 -11.21 8.78
N PRO A 124 -6.81 -11.35 8.53
CA PRO A 124 -5.80 -10.37 8.94
C PRO A 124 -5.94 -9.02 8.22
N VAL A 125 -6.75 -8.96 7.15
CA VAL A 125 -7.02 -7.69 6.45
C VAL A 125 -7.89 -6.76 7.30
N VAL A 126 -8.81 -7.30 8.12
CA VAL A 126 -9.87 -6.51 8.77
C VAL A 126 -9.99 -6.75 10.28
N GLU A 127 -8.99 -7.39 10.89
CA GLU A 127 -9.03 -7.83 12.29
C GLU A 127 -9.14 -6.70 13.33
N LEU A 128 -8.82 -5.45 12.97
CA LEU A 128 -8.97 -4.28 13.84
C LEU A 128 -10.24 -3.48 13.56
N LEU A 129 -11.02 -3.84 12.54
CA LEU A 129 -12.24 -3.13 12.20
C LEU A 129 -13.42 -3.55 13.11
N PRO A 130 -14.45 -2.69 13.26
CA PRO A 130 -15.69 -3.05 13.93
C PRO A 130 -16.32 -4.30 13.33
N MET A 131 -16.83 -5.18 14.21
CA MET A 131 -17.47 -6.44 13.85
C MET A 131 -18.91 -6.41 14.31
N VAL A 132 -19.87 -6.68 13.42
CA VAL A 132 -21.28 -6.92 13.74
C VAL A 132 -21.56 -8.41 13.75
N GLU A 133 -22.56 -8.83 14.50
CA GLU A 133 -23.11 -10.17 14.36
C GLU A 133 -24.03 -10.23 13.12
N LYS A 134 -23.79 -11.21 12.27
CA LYS A 134 -24.67 -11.55 11.15
C LYS A 134 -24.73 -13.06 11.03
N ASP A 135 -25.95 -13.62 11.05
CA ASP A 135 -26.18 -15.07 10.96
C ASP A 135 -25.37 -15.88 11.99
N GLY A 136 -25.30 -15.37 13.23
CA GLY A 136 -24.53 -15.98 14.33
C GLY A 136 -23.00 -15.90 14.19
N LYS A 137 -22.48 -15.13 13.24
CA LYS A 137 -21.03 -15.00 12.97
C LYS A 137 -20.58 -13.54 13.04
N PRO A 138 -19.40 -13.26 13.62
CA PRO A 138 -18.82 -11.93 13.60
C PRO A 138 -18.32 -11.61 12.18
N VAL A 139 -18.85 -10.54 11.58
CA VAL A 139 -18.44 -10.03 10.27
C VAL A 139 -18.09 -8.55 10.37
N LYS A 140 -17.18 -8.08 9.50
CA LYS A 140 -16.83 -6.65 9.44
C LYS A 140 -18.08 -5.81 9.19
N ASP A 141 -18.29 -4.75 9.96
CA ASP A 141 -19.37 -3.80 9.74
C ASP A 141 -19.32 -3.23 8.31
N PRO A 142 -20.37 -3.40 7.50
CA PRO A 142 -20.42 -2.83 6.15
C PRO A 142 -20.42 -1.29 6.15
N ALA A 143 -20.85 -0.63 7.23
CA ALA A 143 -20.83 0.83 7.35
C ALA A 143 -19.43 1.40 7.66
N ALA A 144 -18.55 0.59 8.26
CA ALA A 144 -17.19 0.98 8.57
C ALA A 144 -16.25 0.72 7.38
N LEU A 145 -15.61 1.77 6.89
CA LEU A 145 -14.59 1.66 5.85
C LEU A 145 -13.24 1.24 6.44
N THR A 146 -12.79 1.98 7.45
CA THR A 146 -11.51 1.78 8.14
C THR A 146 -11.52 2.48 9.51
N ILE A 147 -10.41 2.41 10.23
CA ILE A 147 -10.12 3.22 11.41
C ILE A 147 -8.92 4.14 11.15
N LEU A 148 -8.96 5.32 11.74
CA LEU A 148 -7.83 6.24 11.80
C LEU A 148 -7.29 6.30 13.22
N TYR A 149 -5.97 6.22 13.32
CA TYR A 149 -5.29 6.52 14.57
C TYR A 149 -5.26 8.02 14.83
N HIS A 150 -4.90 8.40 16.06
CA HIS A 150 -5.00 9.79 16.48
C HIS A 150 -4.02 10.74 15.77
N ASP A 151 -3.00 10.20 15.09
CA ASP A 151 -2.05 10.98 14.29
C ASP A 151 -2.61 11.34 12.90
N LYS A 152 -3.92 11.15 12.69
CA LYS A 152 -4.67 11.56 11.50
C LYS A 152 -5.57 12.74 11.76
N ASN A 153 -5.76 13.54 10.72
CA ASN A 153 -6.76 14.60 10.70
C ASN A 153 -8.12 13.98 10.31
N PRO A 154 -9.15 14.05 11.17
CA PRO A 154 -10.46 13.43 10.92
C PRO A 154 -11.24 14.07 9.76
N GLU A 155 -10.94 15.31 9.40
CA GLU A 155 -11.61 16.02 8.31
C GLU A 155 -11.05 15.61 6.95
N THR A 156 -9.72 15.55 6.82
CA THR A 156 -9.03 15.26 5.56
C THR A 156 -8.62 13.79 5.41
N LEU A 157 -8.66 13.03 6.50
CA LEU A 157 -8.11 11.66 6.67
C LEU A 157 -6.59 11.54 6.45
N SER A 158 -5.90 12.67 6.33
CA SER A 158 -4.47 12.76 6.09
C SER A 158 -3.66 12.68 7.39
N HIS A 159 -2.35 12.49 7.30
CA HIS A 159 -1.43 12.61 8.44
C HIS A 159 -1.48 14.00 9.09
N ASN A 160 -1.40 14.06 10.42
CA ASN A 160 -1.50 15.28 11.23
C ASN A 160 -0.19 15.56 11.99
N TYR A 161 0.69 16.34 11.36
CA TYR A 161 1.99 16.69 11.92
C TYR A 161 1.93 17.42 13.27
N PRO A 162 1.07 18.45 13.47
CA PRO A 162 0.94 19.09 14.77
C PRO A 162 0.61 18.13 15.92
N VAL A 163 -0.23 17.11 15.68
CA VAL A 163 -0.52 16.09 16.69
C VAL A 163 0.67 15.16 16.91
N GLN A 164 1.36 14.76 15.84
CA GLN A 164 2.55 13.92 15.94
C GLN A 164 3.68 14.58 16.73
N GLU A 165 3.93 15.87 16.51
CA GLU A 165 4.94 16.66 17.24
C GLU A 165 4.65 16.71 18.76
N LYS A 166 3.38 16.88 19.12
CA LYS A 166 2.92 16.92 20.51
C LYS A 166 2.87 15.55 21.20
N THR A 167 2.97 14.46 20.44
CA THR A 167 2.88 13.10 20.96
C THR A 167 4.19 12.34 20.76
N CYS A 168 4.32 11.61 19.65
CA CYS A 168 5.51 10.84 19.29
C CYS A 168 6.78 11.73 19.30
N GLY A 169 6.64 12.99 18.90
CA GLY A 169 7.72 13.97 18.82
C GLY A 169 8.31 14.39 20.17
N VAL A 170 7.61 14.18 21.29
CA VAL A 170 8.14 14.44 22.64
C VAL A 170 9.34 13.54 22.93
N CYS A 171 9.24 12.25 22.57
CA CYS A 171 10.31 11.27 22.79
C CYS A 171 11.16 11.00 21.53
N HIS A 172 10.61 11.28 20.34
CA HIS A 172 11.24 11.00 19.05
C HIS A 172 11.33 12.23 18.13
N PRO A 173 11.82 13.39 18.61
CA PRO A 173 11.78 14.64 17.83
C PRO A 173 12.56 14.52 16.52
N LYS A 174 13.73 13.85 16.56
CA LYS A 174 14.55 13.61 15.38
C LYS A 174 13.81 12.79 14.33
N GLN A 175 13.16 11.69 14.71
CA GLN A 175 12.45 10.81 13.78
C GLN A 175 11.24 11.51 13.16
N VAL A 176 10.54 12.35 13.91
CA VAL A 176 9.44 13.17 13.39
C VAL A 176 9.95 14.17 12.34
N GLU A 177 11.05 14.87 12.62
CA GLU A 177 11.67 15.80 11.66
C GLU A 177 12.19 15.11 10.40
N GLU A 178 12.77 13.91 10.55
CA GLU A 178 13.20 13.08 9.43
C GLU A 178 12.01 12.58 8.59
N PHE A 179 10.92 12.14 9.25
CA PHE A 179 9.73 11.62 8.57
C PHE A 179 9.04 12.67 7.71
N LYS A 180 8.96 13.92 8.18
CA LYS A 180 8.45 15.07 7.41
C LYS A 180 9.14 15.26 6.06
N LYS A 181 10.44 14.98 6.02
CA LYS A 181 11.28 15.13 4.82
C LYS A 181 11.30 13.87 3.96
N ALA A 182 10.83 12.73 4.49
CA ALA A 182 10.81 11.48 3.76
C ALA A 182 9.67 11.45 2.74
N ALA A 183 9.91 10.82 1.59
CA ALA A 183 8.91 10.72 0.52
C ALA A 183 7.56 10.11 0.97
N MET A 184 7.59 9.26 1.99
CA MET A 184 6.40 8.67 2.61
C MET A 184 5.61 9.70 3.41
N GLY A 185 6.27 10.50 4.26
CA GLY A 185 5.59 11.44 5.16
C GLY A 185 4.92 12.60 4.45
N HIS A 186 5.42 13.03 3.29
CA HIS A 186 4.79 14.11 2.51
C HIS A 186 4.17 13.65 1.19
N ASN A 187 3.91 12.34 1.05
CA ASN A 187 3.29 11.73 -0.14
C ASN A 187 3.94 12.13 -1.48
N ALA A 188 5.27 12.26 -1.49
CA ALA A 188 6.04 12.93 -2.53
C ALA A 188 5.79 12.45 -3.96
N LYS A 189 5.41 11.17 -4.13
CA LYS A 189 5.17 10.58 -5.46
C LYS A 189 3.73 10.77 -5.91
N GLN A 190 2.76 10.58 -5.02
CA GLN A 190 1.35 10.66 -5.38
C GLN A 190 0.89 12.10 -5.61
N SER A 191 1.42 13.06 -4.83
CA SER A 191 1.11 14.49 -4.99
C SER A 191 1.58 15.09 -6.32
N GLN A 192 2.44 14.39 -7.06
CA GLN A 192 2.94 14.84 -8.36
C GLN A 192 1.99 14.56 -9.53
N TYR A 193 0.94 13.76 -9.34
CA TYR A 193 -0.08 13.50 -10.37
C TYR A 193 -1.13 14.62 -10.39
N LYS A 194 -0.71 15.82 -10.81
CA LYS A 194 -1.54 17.04 -10.75
C LYS A 194 -2.79 16.98 -11.63
N THR A 195 -2.62 16.56 -12.89
CA THR A 195 -3.71 16.41 -13.87
C THR A 195 -3.53 15.15 -14.71
N TRP A 196 -4.60 14.69 -15.35
CA TRP A 196 -4.57 13.52 -16.23
C TRP A 196 -3.60 13.70 -17.41
N THR A 197 -3.36 14.95 -17.81
CA THR A 197 -2.58 15.33 -18.99
C THR A 197 -1.20 15.89 -18.65
N ALA A 198 -0.78 15.82 -17.39
CA ALA A 198 0.51 16.34 -16.94
C ALA A 198 1.68 15.63 -17.66
N LYS A 199 2.40 16.35 -18.52
CA LYS A 199 3.48 15.79 -19.37
C LYS A 199 4.58 15.05 -18.62
N LYS A 200 4.94 15.52 -17.42
CA LYS A 200 6.05 14.94 -16.64
C LYS A 200 5.76 13.53 -16.12
N ARG A 201 4.50 13.24 -15.75
CA ARG A 201 4.13 11.98 -15.06
C ARG A 201 3.08 11.16 -15.80
N GLY A 202 2.30 11.80 -16.68
CA GLY A 202 1.18 11.21 -17.41
C GLY A 202 -0.01 10.82 -16.52
N PRO A 203 -1.07 10.28 -17.12
CA PRO A 203 -2.21 9.74 -16.38
C PRO A 203 -1.78 8.51 -15.55
N HIS A 204 -2.36 8.32 -14.36
CA HIS A 204 -1.94 7.27 -13.44
C HIS A 204 -3.13 6.50 -12.84
N ASN A 205 -2.93 5.20 -12.59
CA ASN A 205 -3.97 4.34 -12.01
C ASN A 205 -4.50 4.79 -10.65
N CYS A 206 -3.65 5.33 -9.78
CA CYS A 206 -4.09 5.84 -8.47
C CYS A 206 -4.93 7.11 -8.56
N GLY A 207 -5.05 7.71 -9.75
CA GLY A 207 -5.75 8.97 -9.95
C GLY A 207 -4.85 10.16 -9.69
N LEU A 208 -5.49 11.31 -9.53
CA LEU A 208 -4.83 12.60 -9.39
C LEU A 208 -4.64 13.01 -7.93
N TRP A 209 -3.85 14.05 -7.72
CA TRP A 209 -3.87 14.84 -6.51
C TRP A 209 -4.94 15.93 -6.64
N PHE A 210 -6.11 15.67 -6.07
CA PHE A 210 -7.35 16.32 -6.47
C PHE A 210 -7.54 17.72 -5.87
N VAL A 211 -7.12 17.95 -4.62
CA VAL A 211 -7.41 19.20 -3.89
C VAL A 211 -6.58 20.38 -4.37
N ASP A 212 -5.26 20.25 -4.48
CA ASP A 212 -4.39 21.39 -4.83
C ASP A 212 -4.50 21.80 -6.30
N ASN A 213 -5.10 20.96 -7.15
CA ASN A 213 -5.20 21.18 -8.60
C ASN A 213 -6.64 21.17 -9.10
N SER A 214 -7.64 21.31 -8.21
CA SER A 214 -9.05 21.11 -8.56
C SER A 214 -9.52 21.99 -9.71
N GLU A 215 -9.02 23.22 -9.80
CA GLU A 215 -9.36 24.18 -10.85
C GLU A 215 -8.79 23.78 -12.22
N GLU A 216 -7.54 23.31 -12.27
CA GLU A 216 -6.93 22.82 -13.51
C GLU A 216 -7.62 21.53 -13.99
N ILE A 217 -7.95 20.64 -13.05
CA ILE A 217 -8.72 19.43 -13.33
C ILE A 217 -10.10 19.80 -13.91
N ALA A 218 -10.83 20.73 -13.27
CA ALA A 218 -12.12 21.19 -13.75
C ALA A 218 -12.02 21.83 -15.14
N LYS A 219 -10.99 22.64 -15.40
CA LYS A 219 -10.74 23.25 -16.72
C LYS A 219 -10.66 22.19 -17.83
N ASN A 220 -9.99 21.06 -17.62
CA ASN A 220 -9.88 19.98 -18.61
C ASN A 220 -11.01 18.94 -18.56
N THR A 221 -11.96 19.06 -17.63
CA THR A 221 -13.12 18.14 -17.51
C THR A 221 -14.32 18.71 -18.27
N LYS A 222 -14.98 17.89 -19.07
CA LYS A 222 -16.15 18.30 -19.88
C LYS A 222 -17.40 18.57 -19.06
N VAL A 223 -17.56 17.83 -17.96
CA VAL A 223 -18.70 17.92 -17.06
C VAL A 223 -18.31 18.69 -15.79
N PRO A 224 -19.29 19.23 -15.03
CA PRO A 224 -19.00 19.95 -13.80
C PRO A 224 -18.13 19.15 -12.82
N TYR A 225 -17.13 19.81 -12.25
CA TYR A 225 -16.24 19.25 -11.24
C TYR A 225 -15.96 20.30 -10.16
N THR A 226 -16.42 20.05 -8.94
CA THR A 226 -16.39 21.04 -7.85
C THR A 226 -15.26 20.77 -6.84
N LYS A 227 -14.97 21.75 -5.98
CA LYS A 227 -14.02 21.59 -4.85
C LYS A 227 -14.48 20.52 -3.85
N GLU A 228 -15.79 20.35 -3.67
CA GLU A 228 -16.36 19.28 -2.83
C GLU A 228 -16.06 17.90 -3.43
N MET A 229 -16.28 17.73 -4.73
CA MET A 229 -15.92 16.49 -5.45
C MET A 229 -14.41 16.23 -5.34
N ALA A 230 -13.58 17.26 -5.48
CA ALA A 230 -12.13 17.13 -5.29
C ALA A 230 -11.76 16.70 -3.87
N SER A 231 -12.41 17.25 -2.85
CA SER A 231 -12.19 16.89 -1.46
C SER A 231 -12.56 15.43 -1.18
N ILE A 232 -13.74 14.96 -1.62
CA ILE A 232 -14.14 13.57 -1.38
C ILE A 232 -13.25 12.56 -2.12
N ASN A 233 -12.84 12.89 -3.36
CA ASN A 233 -11.87 12.11 -4.12
C ASN A 233 -10.50 12.07 -3.43
N GLN A 234 -10.04 13.18 -2.86
CA GLN A 234 -8.78 13.24 -2.13
C GLN A 234 -8.84 12.47 -0.80
N LYS A 235 -9.96 12.49 -0.08
CA LYS A 235 -10.14 11.67 1.14
C LYS A 235 -9.98 10.18 0.85
N ALA A 236 -10.42 9.70 -0.33
CA ALA A 236 -10.17 8.33 -0.75
C ALA A 236 -8.67 8.01 -0.85
N CYS A 237 -7.87 8.95 -1.36
CA CYS A 237 -6.41 8.82 -1.45
C CYS A 237 -5.73 8.92 -0.07
N ASN A 238 -6.19 9.83 0.77
CA ASN A 238 -5.58 10.15 2.07
C ASN A 238 -5.65 9.00 3.08
N GLN A 239 -6.57 8.05 2.92
CA GLN A 239 -6.62 6.82 3.73
C GLN A 239 -5.31 6.02 3.71
N CYS A 240 -4.48 6.19 2.67
CA CYS A 240 -3.17 5.54 2.55
C CYS A 240 -2.01 6.45 2.94
N HIS A 241 -2.26 7.72 3.31
CA HIS A 241 -1.18 8.62 3.73
C HIS A 241 -0.69 8.18 5.11
N ALA A 242 0.53 7.65 5.17
CA ALA A 242 1.06 7.03 6.38
C ALA A 242 1.50 8.05 7.45
N GLY A 243 1.36 7.65 8.71
CA GLY A 243 1.85 8.30 9.92
C GLY A 243 2.65 7.30 10.76
N CYS A 244 3.15 7.73 11.92
CA CYS A 244 3.95 6.84 12.79
C CYS A 244 3.15 5.62 13.22
N LEU A 245 1.88 5.81 13.58
CA LEU A 245 1.05 4.76 14.15
C LEU A 245 0.64 3.72 13.12
N ASP A 246 0.55 4.08 11.84
CA ASP A 246 0.22 3.11 10.78
C ASP A 246 1.26 1.98 10.68
N CYS A 247 2.51 2.26 11.07
CA CYS A 247 3.63 1.33 10.99
C CYS A 247 4.01 0.75 12.35
N HIS A 248 4.04 1.59 13.40
CA HIS A 248 4.63 1.26 14.69
C HIS A 248 3.61 0.79 15.74
N TYR A 249 2.33 1.10 15.57
CA TYR A 249 1.30 0.67 16.51
C TYR A 249 0.74 -0.69 16.10
N THR A 250 0.95 -1.69 16.95
CA THR A 250 0.63 -3.10 16.69
C THR A 250 -0.08 -3.68 17.90
N PRO A 251 -1.34 -3.28 18.15
CA PRO A 251 -2.08 -3.77 19.29
C PRO A 251 -2.19 -5.29 19.26
N LYS A 252 -2.10 -5.91 20.42
CA LYS A 252 -2.23 -7.36 20.59
C LYS A 252 -3.44 -7.66 21.46
N LYS A 253 -3.95 -8.88 21.34
CA LYS A 253 -4.92 -9.42 22.30
C LYS A 253 -4.26 -9.46 23.68
N LYS A 254 -4.97 -9.00 24.72
CA LYS A 254 -4.46 -9.06 26.10
C LYS A 254 -4.21 -10.52 26.50
N ASP A 255 -3.03 -10.78 27.05
CA ASP A 255 -2.64 -12.09 27.55
C ASP A 255 -2.37 -12.00 29.07
N PRO A 256 -3.12 -12.71 29.92
CA PRO A 256 -2.86 -12.74 31.36
C PRO A 256 -1.44 -13.19 31.74
N ASN A 257 -0.80 -13.99 30.88
CA ASN A 257 0.55 -14.51 31.10
C ASN A 257 1.66 -13.64 30.46
N ASP A 258 1.31 -12.72 29.57
CA ASP A 258 2.23 -11.76 28.95
C ASP A 258 1.70 -10.32 29.10
N PRO A 259 2.05 -9.63 30.20
CA PRO A 259 1.62 -8.25 30.42
C PRO A 259 2.20 -7.25 29.42
N SER A 260 3.11 -7.65 28.52
CA SER A 260 3.58 -6.81 27.40
C SER A 260 2.66 -6.86 26.16
N ALA A 261 1.65 -7.74 26.16
CA ALA A 261 0.63 -7.83 25.13
C ALA A 261 -0.63 -7.05 25.52
N GLY A 262 -1.08 -6.16 24.63
CA GLY A 262 -2.35 -5.46 24.78
C GLY A 262 -2.51 -4.31 23.79
N SER A 263 -3.46 -3.42 24.07
CA SER A 263 -3.79 -2.30 23.19
C SER A 263 -2.76 -1.17 23.18
N HIS A 264 -1.73 -1.17 24.05
CA HIS A 264 -0.63 -0.19 23.99
C HIS A 264 0.67 -0.81 23.47
N THR A 265 0.60 -1.87 22.66
CA THR A 265 1.80 -2.51 22.10
C THR A 265 2.30 -1.78 20.85
N PHE A 266 3.60 -1.46 20.86
CA PHE A 266 4.31 -0.84 19.73
C PHE A 266 5.50 -1.70 19.28
N THR A 267 5.93 -1.53 18.03
CA THR A 267 7.09 -2.24 17.49
C THR A 267 8.10 -1.32 16.83
N LYS A 268 9.38 -1.62 17.01
CA LYS A 268 10.47 -1.08 16.21
C LYS A 268 10.67 -1.86 14.90
N LYS A 269 10.40 -3.16 14.91
CA LYS A 269 10.51 -4.05 13.74
C LYS A 269 9.13 -4.23 13.13
N ILE A 270 8.88 -3.53 12.02
CA ILE A 270 7.59 -3.57 11.33
C ILE A 270 7.37 -4.94 10.67
N ALA A 271 6.17 -5.49 10.86
CA ALA A 271 5.74 -6.71 10.19
C ALA A 271 5.24 -6.38 8.76
N PRO A 272 5.33 -7.29 7.78
CA PRO A 272 4.84 -7.04 6.42
C PRO A 272 3.39 -6.57 6.35
N GLN A 273 2.54 -7.08 7.25
CA GLN A 273 1.12 -6.78 7.32
C GLN A 273 0.86 -5.29 7.61
N THR A 274 1.73 -4.60 8.36
CA THR A 274 1.54 -3.17 8.63
C THR A 274 1.70 -2.32 7.38
N CYS A 275 2.61 -2.72 6.47
CA CYS A 275 2.75 -2.11 5.14
C CYS A 275 1.46 -2.24 4.29
N TYR A 276 0.58 -3.18 4.63
CA TYR A 276 -0.67 -3.51 3.92
C TYR A 276 -1.92 -3.03 4.68
N GLY A 277 -1.74 -2.25 5.76
CA GLY A 277 -2.82 -1.64 6.54
C GLY A 277 -2.94 -2.17 7.98
N GLY A 278 -2.29 -3.30 8.31
CA GLY A 278 -2.22 -3.84 9.67
C GLY A 278 -3.58 -4.09 10.31
N GLY A 279 -4.48 -4.82 9.63
CA GLY A 279 -5.81 -5.16 10.15
C GLY A 279 -6.89 -4.10 9.95
N ARG A 280 -6.57 -2.96 9.33
CA ARG A 280 -7.50 -1.83 9.14
C ARG A 280 -8.08 -1.74 7.72
N GLY A 281 -8.10 -2.87 7.02
CA GLY A 281 -8.40 -2.96 5.60
C GLY A 281 -7.15 -3.10 4.75
N SER A 282 -7.33 -3.42 3.47
CA SER A 282 -6.25 -3.44 2.47
C SER A 282 -5.86 -2.01 2.08
N LEU A 283 -5.03 -1.38 2.90
CA LEU A 283 -4.54 -0.02 2.71
C LEU A 283 -3.07 -0.03 2.24
N CYS A 284 -2.54 1.15 1.93
CA CYS A 284 -1.12 1.37 1.65
C CYS A 284 -0.60 0.50 0.50
N HIS A 285 0.24 -0.50 0.74
CA HIS A 285 0.89 -1.29 -0.31
C HIS A 285 0.03 -2.41 -0.91
N ALA A 286 -1.05 -2.84 -0.26
CA ALA A 286 -1.95 -3.86 -0.83
C ALA A 286 -2.60 -3.37 -2.15
N GLY A 287 -2.88 -2.07 -2.26
CA GLY A 287 -3.41 -1.49 -3.50
C GLY A 287 -2.38 -1.48 -4.65
N PRO A 288 -1.22 -0.83 -4.49
CA PRO A 288 -0.17 -0.78 -5.51
C PRO A 288 0.47 -2.12 -5.85
N GLU A 289 0.75 -2.99 -4.87
CA GLU A 289 1.53 -4.22 -5.09
C GLU A 289 0.61 -5.39 -5.50
N ASP A 290 -0.41 -5.74 -4.73
CA ASP A 290 -1.32 -6.86 -5.07
C ASP A 290 -2.30 -6.50 -6.19
N ARG A 291 -2.89 -5.30 -6.17
CA ARG A 291 -3.95 -4.97 -7.13
C ARG A 291 -3.38 -4.37 -8.41
N ARG A 292 -2.60 -3.29 -8.31
CA ARG A 292 -2.08 -2.59 -9.51
C ARG A 292 -0.99 -3.39 -10.21
N ARG A 293 0.10 -3.74 -9.52
CA ARG A 293 1.18 -4.55 -10.12
C ARG A 293 0.77 -6.02 -10.28
N GLY A 294 -0.11 -6.53 -9.42
CA GLY A 294 -0.54 -7.94 -9.46
C GLY A 294 0.45 -8.91 -8.84
N ALA A 295 1.52 -8.37 -8.28
CA ALA A 295 2.70 -9.04 -7.78
C ALA A 295 2.81 -8.75 -6.28
N GLY A 296 1.80 -9.19 -5.53
CA GLY A 296 1.71 -9.00 -4.09
C GLY A 296 2.71 -9.87 -3.34
N TYR A 297 3.28 -9.33 -2.25
CA TYR A 297 4.26 -10.06 -1.43
C TYR A 297 3.59 -11.06 -0.49
N ILE A 298 2.51 -10.61 0.19
CA ILE A 298 1.77 -11.41 1.18
C ILE A 298 0.72 -12.30 0.52
N ALA A 299 0.05 -11.81 -0.54
CA ALA A 299 -1.03 -12.49 -1.23
C ALA A 299 -2.12 -13.06 -0.28
N GLY A 300 -2.67 -14.25 -0.55
CA GLY A 300 -3.67 -14.89 0.32
C GLY A 300 -4.93 -14.04 0.51
N ASP A 301 -5.26 -13.70 1.76
CA ASP A 301 -6.38 -12.80 2.09
C ASP A 301 -6.22 -11.38 1.52
N TYR A 302 -4.98 -10.91 1.26
CA TYR A 302 -4.71 -9.60 0.67
C TYR A 302 -4.78 -9.58 -0.86
N SER A 303 -4.72 -10.75 -1.48
CA SER A 303 -4.71 -10.87 -2.95
C SER A 303 -6.09 -10.65 -3.58
N ASN A 304 -6.09 -10.28 -4.85
CA ASN A 304 -7.29 -10.20 -5.68
C ASN A 304 -6.99 -10.91 -7.01
N PRO A 305 -7.71 -11.96 -7.44
CA PRO A 305 -8.66 -12.74 -6.64
C PRO A 305 -8.05 -13.23 -5.33
N LYS A 306 -8.89 -13.47 -4.32
CA LYS A 306 -8.44 -13.96 -3.01
C LYS A 306 -7.84 -15.37 -3.14
N GLY A 307 -6.82 -15.67 -2.35
CA GLY A 307 -6.23 -17.02 -2.26
C GLY A 307 -5.05 -17.28 -3.20
N LEU A 308 -4.51 -16.24 -3.84
CA LEU A 308 -3.29 -16.40 -4.63
C LEU A 308 -2.10 -16.76 -3.73
N THR A 309 -1.19 -17.55 -4.28
CA THR A 309 0.03 -17.97 -3.59
C THR A 309 0.90 -16.76 -3.21
N PRO A 310 1.40 -16.71 -1.96
CA PRO A 310 2.36 -15.72 -1.51
C PRO A 310 3.70 -15.80 -2.25
N ASP A 311 4.51 -14.75 -2.08
CA ASP A 311 5.92 -14.77 -2.45
C ASP A 311 6.67 -15.88 -1.67
N ILE A 312 7.59 -16.58 -2.34
CA ILE A 312 8.38 -17.63 -1.70
C ILE A 312 9.23 -17.10 -0.53
N HIS A 313 9.69 -15.86 -0.60
CA HIS A 313 10.47 -15.26 0.48
C HIS A 313 9.59 -14.98 1.70
N TYR A 314 8.37 -14.47 1.49
CA TYR A 314 7.39 -14.28 2.56
C TYR A 314 7.04 -15.62 3.22
N SER A 315 6.82 -16.65 2.40
CA SER A 315 6.53 -18.02 2.87
C SER A 315 7.66 -18.63 3.70
N LYS A 316 8.90 -18.15 3.49
CA LYS A 316 10.09 -18.53 4.27
C LYS A 316 10.36 -17.60 5.48
N GLY A 317 9.42 -16.73 5.81
CA GLY A 317 9.49 -15.86 7.00
C GLY A 317 10.30 -14.58 6.81
N LEU A 318 10.66 -14.20 5.58
CA LEU A 318 11.30 -12.91 5.31
C LEU A 318 10.26 -11.78 5.35
N SER A 319 10.68 -10.64 5.89
CA SER A 319 9.93 -9.39 5.93
C SER A 319 10.41 -8.42 4.84
N CYS A 320 9.60 -7.40 4.55
CA CYS A 320 9.92 -6.35 3.59
C CYS A 320 11.29 -5.71 3.88
N ILE A 321 11.58 -5.43 5.15
CA ILE A 321 12.81 -4.73 5.59
C ILE A 321 14.05 -5.63 5.62
N ASP A 322 13.92 -6.94 5.43
CA ASP A 322 15.07 -7.84 5.31
C ASP A 322 15.76 -7.66 3.93
N CYS A 323 14.99 -7.20 2.93
CA CYS A 323 15.43 -6.88 1.58
C CYS A 323 15.56 -5.37 1.33
N HIS A 324 14.67 -4.56 1.89
CA HIS A 324 14.65 -3.11 1.69
C HIS A 324 15.40 -2.36 2.80
N ASN A 325 16.44 -1.63 2.42
CA ASN A 325 17.20 -0.83 3.38
C ASN A 325 16.33 0.25 4.03
N THR A 326 16.52 0.41 5.34
CA THR A 326 15.90 1.43 6.19
C THR A 326 17.01 2.16 6.98
N PRO A 327 16.71 3.21 7.76
CA PRO A 327 17.70 3.87 8.62
C PRO A 327 18.34 2.95 9.67
N ALA A 328 17.72 1.78 9.94
CA ALA A 328 18.32 0.76 10.78
C ALA A 328 19.54 0.11 10.12
N THR A 329 19.52 -0.08 8.80
CA THR A 329 20.55 -0.77 8.01
C THR A 329 21.41 0.16 7.16
N ASP A 330 20.96 1.40 6.92
CA ASP A 330 21.67 2.42 6.16
C ASP A 330 21.46 3.79 6.82
N LYS A 331 22.48 4.29 7.52
CA LYS A 331 22.43 5.54 8.29
C LYS A 331 22.26 6.81 7.45
N LYS A 332 22.37 6.71 6.12
CA LYS A 332 22.14 7.84 5.20
C LYS A 332 20.66 8.07 4.92
N LEU A 333 19.80 7.11 5.27
CA LEU A 333 18.36 7.21 5.09
C LEU A 333 17.72 7.92 6.28
N LEU A 334 16.71 8.75 5.99
CA LEU A 334 15.87 9.40 7.00
C LEU A 334 14.80 8.44 7.51
N HIS A 335 14.31 8.60 8.75
CA HIS A 335 13.13 7.89 9.24
C HIS A 335 11.95 7.97 8.23
N GLY A 336 11.31 6.84 7.95
CA GLY A 336 10.29 6.72 6.90
C GLY A 336 10.80 6.54 5.48
N GLN A 337 12.12 6.62 5.23
CA GLN A 337 12.68 6.23 3.94
C GLN A 337 12.97 4.72 3.89
N VAL A 338 12.42 4.08 2.86
CA VAL A 338 12.65 2.67 2.54
C VAL A 338 13.16 2.59 1.11
N LYS A 339 14.38 2.06 0.92
CA LYS A 339 14.99 1.96 -0.42
C LYS A 339 14.23 0.92 -1.24
N ARG A 340 13.58 1.36 -2.33
CA ARG A 340 12.77 0.48 -3.19
C ARG A 340 13.62 -0.57 -3.92
N GLN A 341 14.85 -0.25 -4.27
CA GLN A 341 15.75 -1.18 -4.95
C GLN A 341 16.33 -2.15 -3.92
N ALA A 342 15.80 -3.37 -3.91
CA ALA A 342 16.40 -4.50 -3.19
C ALA A 342 17.49 -5.15 -4.05
N SER A 343 18.47 -5.79 -3.40
CA SER A 343 19.51 -6.56 -4.08
C SER A 343 19.33 -8.05 -3.81
N CYS A 344 19.18 -8.84 -4.86
CA CYS A 344 19.18 -10.30 -4.78
C CYS A 344 20.57 -10.82 -4.32
N ALA A 345 21.65 -10.05 -4.53
CA ALA A 345 23.03 -10.50 -4.33
C ALA A 345 23.39 -10.77 -2.87
N LYS A 346 22.59 -10.24 -1.95
CA LYS A 346 22.74 -10.52 -0.51
C LYS A 346 22.57 -12.02 -0.21
N CYS A 347 21.75 -12.73 -0.98
CA CYS A 347 21.48 -14.16 -0.79
C CYS A 347 21.82 -15.02 -2.02
N HIS A 348 21.77 -14.45 -3.23
CA HIS A 348 21.92 -15.15 -4.52
C HIS A 348 23.11 -14.63 -5.33
N ASN A 349 24.27 -14.47 -4.68
CA ASN A 349 25.45 -13.86 -5.30
C ASN A 349 25.96 -14.66 -6.50
N ASN A 350 25.98 -15.99 -6.39
CA ASN A 350 26.51 -16.87 -7.43
C ASN A 350 25.62 -16.84 -8.67
N GLU A 351 24.31 -16.91 -8.48
CA GLU A 351 23.31 -16.87 -9.54
C GLU A 351 23.34 -15.54 -10.28
N ILE A 352 23.50 -14.41 -9.57
CA ILE A 352 23.63 -13.09 -10.20
C ILE A 352 24.91 -12.98 -11.02
N LYS A 353 26.04 -13.47 -10.49
CA LYS A 353 27.31 -13.50 -11.23
C LYS A 353 27.21 -14.38 -12.48
N ALA A 354 26.53 -15.52 -12.38
CA ALA A 354 26.26 -16.40 -13.51
C ALA A 354 25.35 -15.73 -14.55
N ALA A 355 24.24 -15.13 -14.11
CA ALA A 355 23.30 -14.42 -14.97
C ALA A 355 23.98 -13.26 -15.72
N ALA A 356 24.86 -12.51 -15.05
CA ALA A 356 25.62 -11.40 -15.65
C ALA A 356 26.56 -11.85 -16.78
N LYS A 357 27.05 -13.10 -16.74
CA LYS A 357 27.88 -13.72 -17.80
C LYS A 357 27.05 -14.43 -18.87
N SER A 358 25.76 -14.64 -18.64
CA SER A 358 24.88 -15.39 -19.54
C SER A 358 24.32 -14.55 -20.70
N VAL A 359 23.63 -15.22 -21.63
CA VAL A 359 22.83 -14.57 -22.68
C VAL A 359 21.66 -13.75 -22.11
N HIS A 360 21.23 -14.04 -20.88
CA HIS A 360 20.15 -13.35 -20.16
C HIS A 360 20.65 -12.18 -19.29
N LYS A 361 21.91 -11.72 -19.43
CA LYS A 361 22.46 -10.60 -18.65
C LYS A 361 21.66 -9.28 -18.72
N LYS A 362 20.80 -9.12 -19.73
CA LYS A 362 19.87 -8.00 -19.89
C LYS A 362 18.43 -8.37 -19.55
N VAL A 363 18.20 -9.37 -18.70
CA VAL A 363 16.89 -9.77 -18.19
C VAL A 363 16.91 -9.63 -16.66
N SER A 364 15.87 -9.03 -16.10
CA SER A 364 15.71 -8.94 -14.65
C SER A 364 15.29 -10.29 -14.05
N CYS A 365 15.65 -10.58 -12.80
CA CYS A 365 15.29 -11.85 -12.16
C CYS A 365 13.76 -11.99 -12.06
N GLU A 366 13.09 -10.88 -11.78
CA GLU A 366 11.64 -10.71 -11.78
C GLU A 366 11.00 -11.21 -13.08
N ALA A 367 11.65 -10.95 -14.23
CA ALA A 367 11.16 -11.35 -15.54
C ALA A 367 11.16 -12.86 -15.76
N CYS A 368 11.82 -13.66 -14.91
CA CYS A 368 11.76 -15.11 -14.97
C CYS A 368 10.91 -15.70 -13.84
N HIS A 369 11.02 -15.12 -12.64
CA HIS A 369 10.52 -15.70 -11.40
C HIS A 369 9.13 -15.21 -10.94
N ILE A 370 8.55 -14.21 -11.60
CA ILE A 370 7.18 -13.76 -11.32
C ILE A 370 6.20 -14.45 -12.25
N GLN A 371 5.16 -15.05 -11.68
CA GLN A 371 4.05 -15.73 -12.35
C GLN A 371 2.73 -15.52 -11.61
N ASP A 372 1.62 -15.93 -12.22
CA ASP A 372 0.26 -15.89 -11.68
C ASP A 372 -0.14 -14.48 -11.23
N VAL A 373 0.10 -13.48 -12.07
CA VAL A 373 -0.03 -12.07 -11.73
C VAL A 373 -1.51 -11.71 -11.56
N GLY A 374 -1.93 -11.41 -10.33
CA GLY A 374 -3.32 -11.08 -10.00
C GLY A 374 -3.68 -9.62 -10.24
N GLY A 375 -4.78 -9.18 -9.63
CA GLY A 375 -5.15 -7.79 -9.43
C GLY A 375 -5.99 -7.20 -10.56
N TYR A 376 -5.88 -5.90 -10.76
CA TYR A 376 -6.60 -5.17 -11.81
C TYR A 376 -6.23 -5.70 -13.19
N THR A 377 -7.24 -5.98 -14.01
CA THR A 377 -7.11 -6.34 -15.43
C THR A 377 -7.66 -5.23 -16.34
N ALA A 378 -8.38 -4.28 -15.75
CA ALA A 378 -8.71 -2.99 -16.32
C ALA A 378 -9.01 -2.00 -15.19
N THR A 379 -8.92 -0.70 -15.45
CA THR A 379 -9.41 0.32 -14.52
C THR A 379 -9.83 1.59 -15.26
N PHE A 380 -11.03 2.07 -14.99
CA PHE A 380 -11.58 3.26 -15.65
C PHE A 380 -11.97 4.32 -14.63
N TRP A 381 -11.87 5.59 -15.02
CA TRP A 381 -12.28 6.73 -14.23
C TRP A 381 -13.43 7.43 -14.93
N GLY A 382 -14.64 7.25 -14.40
CA GLY A 382 -15.88 7.71 -15.00
C GLY A 382 -16.85 8.33 -14.00
N PRO A 383 -18.01 8.82 -14.47
CA PRO A 383 -19.07 9.27 -13.59
C PRO A 383 -19.47 8.16 -12.62
N GLY A 384 -19.74 8.53 -11.37
CA GLY A 384 -20.26 7.61 -10.36
C GLY A 384 -20.23 8.20 -8.97
N LYS A 385 -20.37 7.33 -7.96
CA LYS A 385 -20.49 7.74 -6.56
C LYS A 385 -19.25 7.36 -5.76
N VAL A 386 -18.59 8.36 -5.18
CA VAL A 386 -17.53 8.19 -4.19
C VAL A 386 -18.09 8.61 -2.84
N ALA A 387 -18.19 7.66 -1.89
CA ALA A 387 -18.76 7.92 -0.57
C ALA A 387 -20.18 8.55 -0.62
N GLY A 388 -20.97 8.23 -1.65
CA GLY A 388 -22.32 8.76 -1.85
C GLY A 388 -22.39 10.11 -2.56
N VAL A 389 -21.26 10.75 -2.85
CA VAL A 389 -21.17 12.00 -3.63
C VAL A 389 -20.98 11.65 -5.11
N ASN A 390 -21.80 12.23 -5.99
CA ASN A 390 -21.62 12.11 -7.43
C ASN A 390 -20.35 12.85 -7.87
N THR A 391 -19.55 12.22 -8.71
CA THR A 391 -18.31 12.78 -9.23
C THR A 391 -18.03 12.23 -10.63
N PRO A 392 -17.44 13.01 -11.54
CA PRO A 392 -16.99 12.49 -12.83
C PRO A 392 -15.80 11.53 -12.73
N PHE A 393 -15.20 11.38 -11.54
CA PHE A 393 -13.99 10.59 -11.31
C PHE A 393 -14.20 9.53 -10.22
N LYS A 394 -15.18 8.66 -10.40
CA LYS A 394 -15.23 7.37 -9.70
C LYS A 394 -14.30 6.38 -10.40
N LYS A 395 -13.42 5.76 -9.62
CA LYS A 395 -12.58 4.67 -10.07
C LYS A 395 -13.37 3.36 -10.11
N TYR A 396 -13.50 2.79 -11.31
CA TYR A 396 -13.98 1.44 -11.58
C TYR A 396 -12.80 0.51 -11.76
N ASN A 397 -12.38 -0.14 -10.68
CA ASN A 397 -11.18 -0.96 -10.66
C ASN A 397 -11.44 -2.42 -10.32
N ALA A 398 -12.68 -2.79 -9.98
CA ALA A 398 -12.99 -4.15 -9.57
C ALA A 398 -13.04 -5.16 -10.74
N TYR A 399 -12.31 -4.91 -11.83
CA TYR A 399 -11.97 -5.89 -12.86
C TYR A 399 -10.80 -6.73 -12.36
N TYR A 400 -11.09 -7.80 -11.63
CA TYR A 400 -10.08 -8.64 -11.01
C TYR A 400 -9.88 -9.95 -11.76
N GLY A 401 -8.63 -10.34 -11.97
CA GLY A 401 -8.29 -11.54 -12.71
C GLY A 401 -6.83 -11.92 -12.55
N VAL A 402 -6.41 -12.94 -13.28
CA VAL A 402 -5.03 -13.46 -13.25
C VAL A 402 -4.47 -13.49 -14.67
N MET A 403 -3.30 -12.89 -14.84
CA MET A 403 -2.46 -13.02 -16.01
C MET A 403 -1.35 -14.03 -15.67
N LYS A 404 -1.34 -15.18 -16.33
CA LYS A 404 -0.47 -16.30 -15.96
C LYS A 404 1.01 -15.91 -15.94
N GLU A 405 1.45 -15.17 -16.95
CA GLU A 405 2.81 -14.65 -17.02
C GLU A 405 2.82 -13.16 -17.36
N PRO A 406 3.75 -12.39 -16.80
CA PRO A 406 3.87 -10.99 -17.16
C PRO A 406 4.41 -10.83 -18.59
N ILE A 407 3.98 -9.74 -19.23
CA ILE A 407 4.61 -9.25 -20.45
C ILE A 407 5.95 -8.60 -20.10
N LEU A 408 6.95 -8.81 -20.93
CA LEU A 408 8.27 -8.22 -20.78
C LEU A 408 8.41 -7.00 -21.68
N ILE A 409 8.93 -5.90 -21.11
CA ILE A 409 9.32 -4.70 -21.84
C ILE A 409 10.76 -4.33 -21.50
N LYS A 410 11.41 -3.55 -22.36
CA LYS A 410 12.73 -2.98 -22.03
C LYS A 410 12.56 -1.78 -21.10
N ASP A 411 13.34 -1.73 -20.03
CA ASP A 411 13.48 -0.55 -19.18
C ASP A 411 14.27 0.58 -19.86
N GLN A 412 14.42 1.71 -19.18
CA GLN A 412 15.18 2.88 -19.69
C GLN A 412 16.67 2.57 -19.95
N LYS A 413 17.20 1.43 -19.47
CA LYS A 413 18.57 0.94 -19.70
C LYS A 413 18.61 -0.21 -20.72
N GLY A 414 17.49 -0.54 -21.33
CA GLY A 414 17.38 -1.61 -22.32
C GLY A 414 17.33 -3.03 -21.73
N ARG A 415 17.10 -3.18 -20.42
CA ARG A 415 16.95 -4.47 -19.75
C ARG A 415 15.49 -4.91 -19.71
N TRP A 416 15.23 -6.19 -19.95
CA TRP A 416 13.88 -6.76 -19.90
C TRP A 416 13.34 -6.84 -18.47
N ILE A 417 12.21 -6.20 -18.24
CA ILE A 417 11.49 -6.16 -16.97
C ILE A 417 10.05 -6.66 -17.14
N PRO A 418 9.47 -7.32 -16.13
CA PRO A 418 8.07 -7.74 -16.18
C PRO A 418 7.13 -6.57 -15.88
N VAL A 419 6.06 -6.48 -16.65
CA VAL A 419 4.95 -5.55 -16.45
C VAL A 419 3.62 -6.28 -16.68
N LYS A 420 2.54 -5.77 -16.09
CA LYS A 420 1.17 -6.23 -16.37
C LYS A 420 0.49 -5.13 -17.18
N PRO A 421 0.43 -5.24 -18.51
CA PRO A 421 -0.35 -4.32 -19.32
C PRO A 421 -1.83 -4.50 -19.03
N TYR A 422 -2.52 -3.42 -18.72
CA TYR A 422 -3.97 -3.44 -18.58
C TYR A 422 -4.61 -2.11 -19.00
N ALA A 423 -5.87 -2.18 -19.41
CA ALA A 423 -6.57 -1.07 -20.05
C ALA A 423 -6.95 0.00 -19.04
N MET A 424 -6.72 1.25 -19.41
CA MET A 424 -7.06 2.42 -18.60
C MET A 424 -7.76 3.50 -19.44
N ALA A 425 -8.69 4.20 -18.82
CA ALA A 425 -9.22 5.44 -19.37
C ALA A 425 -9.69 6.39 -18.27
N ALA A 426 -9.63 7.69 -18.54
CA ALA A 426 -10.37 8.72 -17.81
C ALA A 426 -11.35 9.39 -18.78
N MET A 427 -12.64 9.28 -18.48
CA MET A 427 -13.72 9.80 -19.33
C MET A 427 -13.86 11.31 -19.18
N ASN A 428 -14.64 11.92 -20.07
CA ASN A 428 -15.02 13.34 -20.00
C ASN A 428 -13.83 14.31 -20.03
N GLN A 429 -12.78 14.02 -20.81
CA GLN A 429 -11.64 14.93 -20.97
C GLN A 429 -11.82 15.86 -22.18
N LYS A 430 -11.48 17.14 -22.02
CA LYS A 430 -11.53 18.12 -23.14
C LYS A 430 -10.35 17.93 -24.09
N SER A 431 -9.16 17.65 -23.57
CA SER A 431 -7.94 17.50 -24.35
C SER A 431 -7.01 16.43 -23.77
N ALA A 432 -6.01 16.04 -24.57
CA ALA A 432 -4.87 15.22 -24.14
C ALA A 432 -3.68 16.04 -23.59
N GLY A 433 -3.79 17.38 -23.49
CA GLY A 433 -2.73 18.28 -23.00
C GLY A 433 -1.36 18.11 -23.68
N GLY A 434 -1.35 17.69 -24.95
CA GLY A 434 -0.12 17.47 -25.72
C GLY A 434 0.65 16.19 -25.41
N LEU A 435 0.05 15.23 -24.69
CA LEU A 435 0.59 13.87 -24.59
C LEU A 435 0.60 13.21 -25.98
N LYS A 436 1.69 12.50 -26.30
CA LYS A 436 1.88 11.80 -27.58
C LYS A 436 1.71 10.29 -27.40
N PRO A 437 1.00 9.59 -28.30
CA PRO A 437 0.85 8.15 -28.20
C PRO A 437 2.20 7.43 -28.20
N GLY A 438 2.33 6.39 -27.38
CA GLY A 438 3.55 5.60 -27.23
C GLY A 438 3.94 5.33 -25.79
N LEU A 439 5.03 4.57 -25.64
CA LEU A 439 5.61 4.21 -24.34
C LEU A 439 6.28 5.42 -23.69
N ALA A 440 5.98 5.63 -22.41
CA ALA A 440 6.57 6.67 -21.59
C ALA A 440 6.91 6.15 -20.17
N TRP A 441 7.91 6.78 -19.55
CA TRP A 441 8.36 6.46 -18.21
C TRP A 441 7.90 7.53 -17.24
N ARG A 442 7.35 7.10 -16.10
CA ARG A 442 6.85 8.04 -15.09
C ARG A 442 7.98 8.76 -14.39
N TRP A 443 9.12 8.08 -14.22
CA TRP A 443 10.28 8.58 -13.49
C TRP A 443 11.52 8.44 -14.38
N PRO A 444 12.09 9.56 -14.86
CA PRO A 444 13.28 9.56 -15.70
C PRO A 444 14.47 8.81 -15.11
N ILE A 445 15.31 8.27 -16.00
CA ILE A 445 16.50 7.47 -15.66
C ILE A 445 17.54 8.25 -14.84
N ASN A 446 17.61 9.57 -15.00
CA ASN A 446 18.57 10.44 -14.33
C ASN A 446 18.17 10.81 -12.90
N LEU A 447 17.01 10.36 -12.41
CA LEU A 447 16.62 10.59 -11.02
C LEU A 447 17.41 9.68 -10.07
N PRO A 448 17.74 10.15 -8.85
CA PRO A 448 18.35 9.33 -7.82
C PRO A 448 17.53 8.07 -7.52
N ASP A 449 18.19 6.98 -7.10
CA ASP A 449 17.55 5.69 -6.87
C ASP A 449 16.32 5.76 -5.94
N LEU A 450 16.37 6.56 -4.86
CA LEU A 450 15.25 6.73 -3.92
C LEU A 450 14.01 7.36 -4.59
N GLU A 451 14.23 8.20 -5.58
CA GLU A 451 13.17 8.88 -6.33
C GLU A 451 12.70 8.04 -7.52
N ARG A 452 13.58 7.24 -8.12
CA ARG A 452 13.35 6.49 -9.35
C ARG A 452 12.43 5.27 -9.14
N THR A 453 11.58 5.03 -10.13
CA THR A 453 10.88 3.75 -10.33
C THR A 453 10.92 3.41 -11.80
N ASP A 454 11.02 2.14 -12.15
CA ASP A 454 10.87 1.67 -13.53
C ASP A 454 9.38 1.48 -13.89
N ASP A 455 8.53 2.42 -13.47
CA ASP A 455 7.09 2.38 -13.77
C ASP A 455 6.82 3.07 -15.12
N ALA A 456 6.16 2.35 -16.03
CA ALA A 456 5.84 2.81 -17.37
C ALA A 456 4.33 2.92 -17.59
N TYR A 457 3.98 3.63 -18.67
CA TYR A 457 2.66 3.60 -19.26
C TYR A 457 2.78 3.79 -20.77
N ALA A 458 1.77 3.35 -21.51
CA ALA A 458 1.68 3.56 -22.94
C ALA A 458 0.46 4.43 -23.20
N PHE A 459 0.68 5.69 -23.55
CA PHE A 459 -0.41 6.59 -23.89
C PHE A 459 -1.01 6.16 -25.23
N VAL A 460 -2.33 6.01 -25.28
CA VAL A 460 -3.03 5.59 -26.49
C VAL A 460 -3.54 6.83 -27.23
N GLY A 461 -4.22 7.74 -26.53
CA GLY A 461 -4.79 8.93 -27.12
C GLY A 461 -6.07 9.39 -26.42
N LEU A 462 -6.70 10.39 -26.99
CA LEU A 462 -8.06 10.81 -26.63
C LEU A 462 -9.05 10.08 -27.55
N LEU A 463 -9.68 9.03 -27.03
CA LEU A 463 -10.57 8.16 -27.79
C LEU A 463 -12.00 8.70 -27.80
N LYS A 464 -12.63 8.61 -28.96
CA LYS A 464 -14.05 8.95 -29.19
C LYS A 464 -14.87 7.73 -29.60
N GLY A 465 -16.19 7.83 -29.50
CA GLY A 465 -17.16 6.83 -29.96
C GLY A 465 -18.01 6.20 -28.85
N MET A 466 -18.06 6.81 -27.67
CA MET A 466 -19.04 6.47 -26.63
C MET A 466 -20.26 7.40 -26.71
N PRO A 467 -21.46 6.97 -26.28
CA PRO A 467 -22.68 7.77 -26.42
C PRO A 467 -22.65 9.12 -25.69
N GLU A 468 -22.27 9.13 -24.40
CA GLU A 468 -22.30 10.36 -23.59
C GLU A 468 -20.94 10.72 -22.97
N ASN A 469 -20.34 9.79 -22.21
CA ASN A 469 -19.09 10.01 -21.47
C ASN A 469 -17.83 10.04 -22.34
N ASP A 470 -17.96 10.54 -23.56
CA ASP A 470 -17.00 10.48 -24.64
C ASP A 470 -15.74 11.33 -24.38
N ASN A 471 -14.74 11.20 -25.25
CA ASN A 471 -13.37 11.67 -25.03
C ASN A 471 -12.71 10.99 -23.82
N ALA A 472 -12.56 9.67 -23.94
CA ALA A 472 -11.77 8.86 -23.02
C ALA A 472 -10.28 9.10 -23.24
N LEU A 473 -9.60 9.73 -22.28
CA LEU A 473 -8.14 9.79 -22.26
C LEU A 473 -7.62 8.39 -21.89
N ALA A 474 -7.14 7.65 -22.88
CA ALA A 474 -6.82 6.23 -22.75
C ALA A 474 -5.31 5.97 -22.69
N TRP A 475 -4.94 4.98 -21.88
CA TRP A 475 -3.58 4.47 -21.79
C TRP A 475 -3.56 2.99 -21.41
N ILE A 476 -2.40 2.37 -21.54
CA ILE A 476 -2.11 1.03 -21.01
C ILE A 476 -1.19 1.22 -19.82
N GLN A 477 -1.62 0.78 -18.63
CA GLN A 477 -0.77 0.83 -17.44
C GLN A 477 0.28 -0.27 -17.51
N MET A 478 1.55 0.02 -17.18
CA MET A 478 2.66 -0.95 -17.23
C MET A 478 3.65 -0.70 -16.10
N ASP A 479 3.19 -0.86 -14.86
CA ASP A 479 4.09 -0.75 -13.71
C ASP A 479 4.99 -1.98 -13.61
N LYS A 480 6.27 -1.77 -13.30
CA LYS A 480 7.23 -2.88 -13.14
C LYS A 480 6.80 -3.81 -12.00
N MET A 481 6.72 -5.11 -12.22
CA MET A 481 6.48 -6.03 -11.09
C MET A 481 7.74 -6.19 -10.25
N SER A 482 7.55 -6.37 -8.93
CA SER A 482 8.65 -6.39 -7.96
C SER A 482 8.60 -7.53 -6.93
N HIS A 483 7.48 -8.24 -6.79
CA HIS A 483 7.35 -9.36 -5.83
C HIS A 483 6.60 -10.53 -6.48
N LYS A 484 6.12 -11.47 -5.66
CA LYS A 484 5.50 -12.72 -6.10
C LYS A 484 6.50 -13.62 -6.83
N TYR A 485 7.69 -13.71 -6.28
CA TYR A 485 8.69 -14.66 -6.72
C TYR A 485 8.22 -16.08 -6.42
N GLY A 486 8.41 -16.95 -7.41
CA GLY A 486 8.19 -18.38 -7.32
C GLY A 486 9.15 -19.14 -8.23
N ARG A 487 8.70 -20.30 -8.71
CA ARG A 487 9.43 -21.08 -9.71
C ARG A 487 9.63 -20.25 -10.98
N SER A 488 10.80 -20.39 -11.61
CA SER A 488 11.04 -19.75 -12.90
C SER A 488 10.09 -20.29 -13.97
N ARG A 489 9.75 -19.45 -14.95
CA ARG A 489 9.06 -19.91 -16.18
C ARG A 489 10.02 -20.69 -17.08
N ASN A 490 9.46 -21.50 -17.97
CA ASN A 490 10.24 -22.23 -18.96
C ASN A 490 10.70 -21.32 -20.10
N CYS A 491 11.60 -21.83 -20.95
CA CYS A 491 12.15 -21.06 -22.05
C CYS A 491 11.10 -20.75 -23.13
N GLU A 492 10.20 -21.70 -23.37
CA GLU A 492 9.18 -21.68 -24.42
C GLU A 492 8.11 -20.60 -24.18
N SER A 493 7.86 -20.25 -22.91
CA SER A 493 6.91 -19.18 -22.59
C SER A 493 7.40 -17.78 -22.97
N CYS A 494 8.73 -17.58 -23.03
CA CYS A 494 9.35 -16.34 -23.49
C CYS A 494 9.73 -16.38 -24.98
N HIS A 495 10.23 -17.52 -25.45
CA HIS A 495 10.86 -17.65 -26.76
C HIS A 495 9.93 -18.28 -27.78
N THR A 496 8.94 -17.50 -28.22
CA THR A 496 8.07 -17.86 -29.35
C THR A 496 8.79 -17.72 -30.69
N LYS A 497 8.25 -18.36 -31.74
CA LYS A 497 8.85 -18.39 -33.09
C LYS A 497 9.08 -17.00 -33.69
N ASP A 498 8.17 -16.07 -33.42
CA ASP A 498 8.15 -14.70 -33.96
C ASP A 498 8.47 -13.62 -32.91
N GLY A 499 8.69 -14.03 -31.66
CA GLY A 499 8.93 -13.14 -30.53
C GLY A 499 7.66 -12.48 -29.98
N GLU A 500 6.47 -12.88 -30.43
CA GLU A 500 5.21 -12.42 -29.87
C GLU A 500 5.03 -12.96 -28.44
N GLN A 501 4.62 -12.07 -27.54
CA GLN A 501 4.16 -12.40 -26.21
C GLN A 501 2.62 -12.28 -26.21
N ARG A 502 1.94 -13.32 -25.73
CA ARG A 502 0.49 -13.40 -25.70
C ARG A 502 0.02 -13.92 -24.35
N GLN A 503 -0.96 -13.25 -23.75
CA GLN A 503 -1.57 -13.67 -22.50
C GLN A 503 -3.09 -13.53 -22.59
N GLU A 504 -3.79 -14.63 -22.33
CA GLU A 504 -5.24 -14.61 -22.13
C GLU A 504 -5.54 -14.27 -20.66
N VAL A 505 -6.48 -13.35 -20.45
CA VAL A 505 -6.84 -12.87 -19.12
C VAL A 505 -8.33 -13.00 -18.93
N LEU A 506 -8.73 -13.83 -17.97
CA LEU A 506 -10.09 -13.89 -17.45
C LEU A 506 -10.22 -12.95 -16.27
N TRP A 507 -11.38 -12.30 -16.16
CA TRP A 507 -11.64 -11.36 -15.10
C TRP A 507 -13.10 -11.36 -14.67
N LYS A 508 -13.33 -10.96 -13.42
CA LYS A 508 -14.63 -10.72 -12.81
C LYS A 508 -14.75 -9.26 -12.43
N TYR A 509 -15.88 -8.66 -12.74
CA TYR A 509 -16.25 -7.30 -12.36
C TYR A 509 -17.20 -7.32 -11.15
N THR A 510 -16.93 -6.49 -10.14
CA THR A 510 -17.78 -6.40 -8.92
C THR A 510 -17.97 -4.99 -8.36
N ASP A 511 -17.75 -3.92 -9.15
CA ASP A 511 -17.92 -2.53 -8.68
C ASP A 511 -19.37 -2.04 -8.86
N GLN A 512 -19.62 -0.77 -8.55
CA GLN A 512 -20.90 -0.08 -8.82
C GLN A 512 -21.20 0.00 -10.32
N GLY A 513 -22.47 0.12 -10.72
CA GLY A 513 -22.86 0.29 -12.12
C GLY A 513 -23.57 -0.92 -12.72
N ALA A 514 -23.19 -2.13 -12.30
CA ALA A 514 -23.82 -3.37 -12.74
C ALA A 514 -23.89 -4.42 -11.61
N GLU A 515 -24.69 -5.46 -11.82
CA GLU A 515 -24.49 -6.73 -11.10
C GLU A 515 -23.13 -7.35 -11.46
N PRO A 516 -22.55 -8.21 -10.61
CA PRO A 516 -21.29 -8.87 -10.94
C PRO A 516 -21.37 -9.64 -12.26
N PHE A 517 -20.35 -9.48 -13.11
CA PHE A 517 -20.26 -10.18 -14.40
C PHE A 517 -18.81 -10.59 -14.68
N GLU A 518 -18.62 -11.50 -15.63
CA GLU A 518 -17.32 -12.03 -16.01
C GLU A 518 -16.98 -11.63 -17.44
N GLY A 519 -15.68 -11.66 -17.75
CA GLY A 519 -15.21 -11.39 -19.09
C GLY A 519 -13.78 -11.83 -19.32
N LYS A 520 -13.32 -11.55 -20.54
CA LYS A 520 -11.98 -11.93 -21.00
C LYS A 520 -11.38 -10.87 -21.90
N HIS A 521 -10.06 -10.92 -22.05
CA HIS A 521 -9.33 -10.21 -23.08
C HIS A 521 -7.98 -10.88 -23.33
N THR A 522 -7.33 -10.48 -24.41
CA THR A 522 -5.98 -10.92 -24.75
C THR A 522 -5.01 -9.74 -24.73
N VAL A 523 -3.87 -9.90 -24.08
CA VAL A 523 -2.75 -8.96 -24.17
C VAL A 523 -1.75 -9.51 -25.19
N VAL A 524 -1.40 -8.70 -26.18
CA VAL A 524 -0.45 -9.07 -27.24
C VAL A 524 0.66 -8.01 -27.33
N ALA A 525 1.91 -8.45 -27.26
CA ALA A 525 3.11 -7.64 -27.44
C ALA A 525 4.03 -8.26 -28.50
N ASN A 526 4.25 -7.56 -29.61
CA ASN A 526 5.05 -8.06 -30.73
C ASN A 526 5.79 -6.91 -31.44
N LYS A 527 6.28 -7.16 -32.66
CA LYS A 527 7.02 -6.17 -33.47
C LYS A 527 6.18 -4.97 -33.90
N LYS A 528 4.85 -5.12 -33.98
CA LYS A 528 3.92 -4.07 -34.42
C LYS A 528 3.52 -3.16 -33.26
N GLY A 529 3.43 -3.70 -32.05
CA GLY A 529 3.06 -2.91 -30.88
C GLY A 529 2.68 -3.73 -29.67
N LEU A 530 2.09 -3.03 -28.72
CA LEU A 530 1.38 -3.59 -27.57
C LEU A 530 -0.12 -3.31 -27.75
N SER A 531 -0.95 -4.31 -27.52
CA SER A 531 -2.41 -4.18 -27.64
C SER A 531 -3.15 -5.03 -26.61
N ILE A 532 -4.27 -4.51 -26.14
CA ILE A 532 -5.29 -5.26 -25.42
C ILE A 532 -6.46 -5.44 -26.40
N LYS A 533 -6.76 -6.70 -26.70
CA LYS A 533 -7.72 -7.08 -27.75
C LYS A 533 -8.82 -7.97 -27.20
N ASN A 534 -9.93 -8.02 -27.93
CA ASN A 534 -11.08 -8.88 -27.65
C ASN A 534 -11.59 -8.70 -26.22
N MET A 535 -11.55 -7.48 -25.69
CA MET A 535 -12.08 -7.20 -24.37
C MET A 535 -13.61 -7.25 -24.42
N GLN A 536 -14.18 -8.25 -23.76
CA GLN A 536 -15.62 -8.52 -23.80
C GLN A 536 -16.09 -9.22 -22.52
N ALA A 537 -17.37 -9.06 -22.19
CA ALA A 537 -18.01 -9.89 -21.19
C ALA A 537 -18.28 -11.29 -21.73
N THR A 538 -18.20 -12.29 -20.87
CA THR A 538 -18.56 -13.70 -21.15
C THR A 538 -19.89 -14.08 -20.49
N THR A 539 -20.40 -13.24 -19.60
CA THR A 539 -21.74 -13.32 -19.02
C THR A 539 -22.53 -12.06 -19.38
N GLU A 540 -23.84 -12.11 -19.20
CA GLU A 540 -24.72 -10.94 -19.37
C GLU A 540 -24.28 -9.77 -18.46
N ILE A 541 -24.39 -8.55 -18.98
CA ILE A 541 -24.14 -7.31 -18.20
C ILE A 541 -25.48 -6.72 -17.80
N LYS A 542 -25.88 -6.94 -16.55
CA LYS A 542 -27.09 -6.34 -15.97
C LYS A 542 -26.75 -4.99 -15.36
N VAL A 543 -26.97 -3.92 -16.13
CA VAL A 543 -26.74 -2.54 -15.70
C VAL A 543 -27.77 -2.17 -14.63
N LYS A 544 -27.31 -1.56 -13.53
CA LYS A 544 -28.17 -1.12 -12.43
C LYS A 544 -28.88 0.18 -12.81
N GLU A 545 -30.07 0.40 -12.23
CA GLU A 545 -30.83 1.63 -12.45
C GLU A 545 -30.00 2.89 -12.16
N GLY A 546 -30.13 3.88 -13.04
CA GLY A 546 -29.40 5.16 -12.95
C GLY A 546 -27.94 5.11 -13.42
N TRP A 547 -27.49 3.98 -13.98
CA TRP A 547 -26.15 3.81 -14.54
C TRP A 547 -26.19 3.55 -16.03
N LYS A 548 -25.09 3.85 -16.71
CA LYS A 548 -24.87 3.56 -18.13
C LYS A 548 -23.62 2.71 -18.30
N ILE A 549 -23.60 1.86 -19.31
CA ILE A 549 -22.49 0.92 -19.52
C ILE A 549 -21.16 1.65 -19.78
N GLU A 550 -21.19 2.82 -20.45
CA GLU A 550 -20.03 3.68 -20.66
C GLU A 550 -19.44 4.30 -19.38
N ASP A 551 -20.20 4.35 -18.27
CA ASP A 551 -19.69 4.88 -17.00
C ASP A 551 -18.55 4.02 -16.46
N PHE A 552 -18.65 2.69 -16.62
CA PHE A 552 -17.74 1.73 -16.00
C PHE A 552 -17.07 0.76 -16.98
N ALA A 553 -17.61 0.59 -18.19
CA ALA A 553 -17.13 -0.36 -19.20
C ALA A 553 -16.92 0.32 -20.59
N PRO A 554 -16.04 1.32 -20.70
CA PRO A 554 -15.81 2.03 -21.96
C PRO A 554 -15.31 1.11 -23.09
N TRP A 555 -14.70 -0.03 -22.75
CA TRP A 555 -14.29 -1.07 -23.70
C TRP A 555 -15.47 -1.66 -24.50
N TYR A 556 -16.69 -1.59 -23.98
CA TYR A 556 -17.89 -2.06 -24.66
C TYR A 556 -18.09 -1.35 -26.01
N TYR A 557 -17.81 -0.04 -26.05
CA TYR A 557 -17.92 0.78 -27.26
C TYR A 557 -16.57 0.99 -27.96
N LEU A 558 -15.49 1.14 -27.19
CA LEU A 558 -14.17 1.43 -27.73
C LEU A 558 -13.46 0.20 -28.29
N LYS A 559 -13.93 -1.02 -27.99
CA LYS A 559 -13.40 -2.29 -28.51
C LYS A 559 -11.87 -2.36 -28.36
N ASP A 560 -11.15 -2.68 -29.43
CA ASP A 560 -9.71 -2.93 -29.45
C ASP A 560 -8.85 -1.65 -29.57
N LYS A 561 -9.37 -0.49 -29.17
CA LYS A 561 -8.64 0.79 -29.30
C LYS A 561 -7.44 0.94 -28.36
N TRP A 562 -7.25 0.06 -27.36
CA TRP A 562 -6.05 0.06 -26.50
C TRP A 562 -4.86 -0.56 -27.22
N HIS A 563 -4.27 0.21 -28.13
CA HIS A 563 -3.11 -0.17 -28.90
C HIS A 563 -2.09 0.96 -28.98
N VAL A 564 -0.80 0.62 -28.86
CA VAL A 564 0.32 1.52 -29.17
C VAL A 564 1.31 0.85 -30.10
N LYS A 565 1.83 1.61 -31.05
CA LYS A 565 2.88 1.16 -31.97
C LYS A 565 4.22 1.08 -31.25
N GLY A 566 5.06 0.14 -31.66
CA GLY A 566 6.41 -0.05 -31.14
C GLY A 566 6.86 -1.50 -31.23
N ASN A 567 8.13 -1.77 -30.94
CA ASN A 567 8.64 -3.14 -30.93
C ASN A 567 8.75 -3.67 -29.50
N PHE A 568 7.82 -4.55 -29.15
CA PHE A 568 7.74 -5.25 -27.86
C PHE A 568 8.04 -6.74 -27.99
N SER A 569 8.53 -7.20 -29.15
CA SER A 569 8.85 -8.60 -29.36
C SER A 569 10.10 -9.03 -28.60
N ILE A 570 10.07 -10.23 -28.03
CA ILE A 570 11.25 -10.88 -27.46
C ILE A 570 12.13 -11.34 -28.63
N PRO A 571 13.48 -11.17 -28.57
CA PRO A 571 14.34 -11.59 -29.65
C PRO A 571 14.20 -13.09 -29.94
N PRO A 572 14.09 -13.50 -31.22
CA PRO A 572 14.01 -14.91 -31.57
C PRO A 572 15.32 -15.62 -31.22
N VAL A 573 15.21 -16.91 -30.91
CA VAL A 573 16.36 -17.77 -30.62
C VAL A 573 17.20 -17.95 -31.89
N LYS A 574 18.41 -17.40 -31.89
CA LYS A 574 19.35 -17.50 -33.03
C LYS A 574 20.09 -18.85 -33.09
N LYS A 575 20.47 -19.41 -31.93
CA LYS A 575 21.26 -20.65 -31.82
C LYS A 575 20.38 -21.81 -31.35
N LYS A 576 19.60 -22.41 -32.26
CA LYS A 576 18.61 -23.46 -31.93
C LYS A 576 19.20 -24.69 -31.21
N VAL A 577 20.40 -25.12 -31.60
CA VAL A 577 21.08 -26.28 -30.96
C VAL A 577 21.46 -25.97 -29.51
N ALA A 578 22.08 -24.82 -29.28
CA ALA A 578 22.42 -24.37 -27.93
C ALA A 578 21.16 -24.19 -27.07
N TYR A 579 20.09 -23.64 -27.65
CA TYR A 579 18.81 -23.52 -26.98
C TYR A 579 18.21 -24.87 -26.57
N LYS A 580 18.19 -25.86 -27.47
CA LYS A 580 17.69 -27.20 -27.13
C LYS A 580 18.50 -27.82 -26.00
N LYS A 581 19.83 -27.72 -26.05
CA LYS A 581 20.70 -28.22 -24.97
C LYS A 581 20.41 -27.55 -23.61
N GLU A 582 20.29 -26.23 -23.59
CA GLU A 582 19.99 -25.49 -22.36
C GLU A 582 18.56 -25.75 -21.88
N SER A 583 17.57 -25.84 -22.77
CA SER A 583 16.18 -26.14 -22.40
C SER A 583 16.06 -27.56 -21.82
N SER A 584 16.69 -28.57 -22.44
CA SER A 584 16.73 -29.93 -21.88
C SER A 584 17.43 -29.98 -20.52
N LYS A 585 18.58 -29.32 -20.37
CA LYS A 585 19.27 -29.20 -19.08
C LYS A 585 18.37 -28.54 -18.03
N TYR A 586 17.61 -27.51 -18.43
CA TYR A 586 16.65 -26.84 -17.55
C TYR A 586 15.55 -27.79 -17.10
N GLU A 587 14.92 -28.50 -18.04
CA GLU A 587 13.88 -29.47 -17.72
C GLU A 587 14.38 -30.56 -16.78
N ASP A 588 15.56 -31.12 -17.03
CA ASP A 588 16.15 -32.19 -16.22
C ASP A 588 16.42 -31.73 -14.78
N ILE A 589 17.09 -30.58 -14.62
CA ILE A 589 17.36 -30.00 -13.30
C ILE A 589 16.06 -29.68 -12.56
N THR A 590 15.08 -29.11 -13.27
CA THR A 590 13.82 -28.72 -12.63
C THR A 590 12.91 -29.91 -12.32
N LYS A 591 13.02 -31.04 -13.04
CA LYS A 591 12.38 -32.32 -12.69
C LYS A 591 13.03 -32.96 -11.47
N ALA A 592 14.35 -32.83 -11.32
CA ALA A 592 15.09 -33.31 -10.15
C ALA A 592 14.83 -32.48 -8.87
N GLY A 593 14.06 -31.38 -8.96
CA GLY A 593 13.80 -30.48 -7.83
C GLY A 593 15.00 -29.59 -7.47
N GLU A 594 16.02 -29.54 -8.34
CA GLU A 594 17.23 -28.76 -8.14
C GLU A 594 17.10 -27.34 -8.71
N ALA A 595 17.99 -26.44 -8.29
CA ALA A 595 18.03 -25.07 -8.80
C ALA A 595 18.88 -25.01 -10.07
N TYR A 596 18.28 -24.55 -11.19
CA TYR A 596 18.93 -24.44 -12.51
C TYR A 596 20.26 -23.66 -12.54
N HIS A 597 20.51 -22.81 -11.54
CA HIS A 597 21.67 -21.94 -11.48
C HIS A 597 22.81 -22.45 -10.57
N LYS A 598 22.76 -23.69 -10.11
CA LYS A 598 23.88 -24.34 -9.42
C LYS A 598 24.97 -24.84 -10.39
#